data_AF-A0A1F8L565-F1
#
_entry.id   AF-A0A1F8L565-F1
#
_cell.length_a   1.000
_cell.length_b   1.000
_cell.length_c   1.000
_cell.angle_alpha   90.00
_cell.angle_beta   90.00
_cell.angle_gamma   90.00
#
_symmetry.space_group_name_H-M   'P 1'
#
loop_
_entity.id
_entity.type
_entity.pdbx_description
1 polymer ?
#
loop_
_entity_poly.entity_id
_entity_poly.type
_entity_poly.pdbx_seq_one_letter_code
_entity_poly.pdbx_strand_id
1 'polypeptide(L)'
;MPRLGWVYAAILLLALLPSSVVAGALPILQRDWSASSAEMGLIVGSYQLGYAAAVLLLLPLTDRLSSARVVLGGTVLAAIGSVAFALIAAGPLSAAVFQAMAGAGIAGIYLPGLRIVAAAANERRRGMAVSVYVGAYYAAWALSLWLTGMLVELADWRTAALVLGGLASLSLVLALPARRTAAPSARGRPVVDLGVLREDGIRRTILAYSGHSWEIYVARGWLPALLASLFVASGADSTSAVGDAARWTAIAVGLGAFGTSVGGWASDRWGRARSAAVVASGSAALSVAIGLAPSAALLVVIACLAGFVMAADSGIYSTTITEIAPADRVGSAQAVQSFSGFLASAFAPVVAGAVLDAGLGYPAVFAVGAAGSVLAALAMLGLRSRDLVLASRRGPLIGRASAADLPAVEALLTAAGLPPDGVGDAFRYGVVARERGVAVGAAAVEPYGHTGLLRSVVVRADRRGAGLGCALVAAAEALAREQGIRDLYLLTETATTWFLRLGYVAVERAAVPPAVAGSVQFTLTCSATAVAMVRRLG
;
A
#
# COMPACT_ATOMS: atom_id res chain seq x y z
N MET A 1 9.82 -13.43 5.19
CA MET A 1 8.35 -13.52 5.28
C MET A 1 7.99 -14.83 5.97
N PRO A 2 7.05 -14.86 6.93
CA PRO A 2 6.65 -16.09 7.61
C PRO A 2 5.97 -17.06 6.63
N ARG A 3 5.99 -18.37 6.90
CA ARG A 3 5.32 -19.39 6.07
C ARG A 3 3.86 -19.03 5.77
N LEU A 4 3.13 -18.55 6.79
CA LEU A 4 1.75 -18.12 6.66
C LEU A 4 1.59 -16.98 5.63
N GLY A 5 2.50 -16.01 5.62
CA GLY A 5 2.48 -14.92 4.66
C GLY A 5 2.55 -15.41 3.21
N TRP A 6 3.44 -16.37 2.93
CA TRP A 6 3.58 -16.97 1.60
C TRP A 6 2.33 -17.73 1.18
N VAL A 7 1.69 -18.45 2.10
CA VAL A 7 0.42 -19.15 1.82
C VAL A 7 -0.67 -18.17 1.41
N TYR A 8 -0.86 -17.07 2.14
CA TYR A 8 -1.88 -16.08 1.77
C TYR A 8 -1.54 -15.32 0.49
N ALA A 9 -0.26 -15.06 0.20
CA ALA A 9 0.15 -14.50 -1.09
C ALA A 9 -0.15 -15.46 -2.25
N ALA A 10 0.07 -16.77 -2.07
CA ALA A 10 -0.27 -17.79 -3.06
C ALA A 10 -1.79 -17.93 -3.26
N ILE A 11 -2.58 -17.89 -2.17
CA ILE A 11 -4.05 -17.86 -2.23
C ILE A 11 -4.51 -16.68 -3.09
N LEU A 12 -3.98 -15.48 -2.81
CA LEU A 12 -4.34 -14.27 -3.54
C LEU A 12 -3.95 -14.38 -5.02
N LEU A 13 -2.73 -14.84 -5.32
CA LEU A 13 -2.26 -14.98 -6.69
C LEU A 13 -3.13 -15.94 -7.50
N LEU A 14 -3.41 -17.13 -6.95
CA LEU A 14 -4.25 -18.13 -7.61
C LEU A 14 -5.67 -17.60 -7.83
N ALA A 15 -6.29 -17.03 -6.81
CA ALA A 15 -7.67 -16.54 -6.91
C ALA A 15 -7.84 -15.42 -7.95
N LEU A 16 -6.78 -14.65 -8.22
CA LEU A 16 -6.78 -13.57 -9.21
C LEU A 16 -6.48 -14.02 -10.64
N LEU A 17 -6.05 -15.26 -10.89
CA LEU A 17 -5.74 -15.74 -12.25
C LEU A 17 -6.86 -15.54 -13.29
N PRO A 18 -8.16 -15.56 -12.96
CA PRO A 18 -9.23 -15.31 -13.92
C PRO A 18 -9.57 -13.82 -14.13
N SER A 19 -8.95 -12.90 -13.37
CA SER A 19 -9.43 -11.50 -13.26
C SER A 19 -9.39 -10.72 -14.57
N SER A 20 -8.51 -11.10 -15.49
CA SER A 20 -8.26 -10.38 -16.74
C SER A 20 -8.78 -11.12 -17.97
N VAL A 21 -9.54 -12.20 -17.81
CA VAL A 21 -10.06 -13.00 -18.92
C VAL A 21 -10.92 -12.14 -19.87
N VAL A 22 -11.85 -11.36 -19.30
CA VAL A 22 -12.76 -10.52 -20.09
C VAL A 22 -11.99 -9.47 -20.87
N ALA A 23 -11.05 -8.77 -20.24
CA ALA A 23 -10.25 -7.75 -20.90
C ALA A 23 -9.31 -8.35 -21.97
N GLY A 24 -8.69 -9.49 -21.67
CA GLY A 24 -7.78 -10.18 -22.58
C GLY A 24 -8.47 -10.82 -23.79
N ALA A 25 -9.75 -11.15 -23.67
CA ALA A 25 -10.56 -11.74 -24.76
C ALA A 25 -11.66 -10.80 -25.28
N LEU A 26 -11.60 -9.50 -24.94
CA LEU A 26 -12.70 -8.55 -25.14
C LEU A 26 -13.25 -8.54 -26.57
N PRO A 27 -12.43 -8.44 -27.64
CA PRO A 27 -12.95 -8.39 -29.01
C PRO A 27 -13.68 -9.68 -29.44
N ILE A 28 -13.28 -10.84 -28.90
CA ILE A 28 -13.92 -12.13 -29.19
C ILE A 28 -15.27 -12.22 -28.48
N LEU A 29 -15.30 -11.92 -27.18
CA LEU A 29 -16.52 -11.88 -26.37
C LEU A 29 -17.56 -10.91 -26.94
N GLN A 30 -17.10 -9.73 -27.39
CA GLN A 30 -17.96 -8.72 -27.98
C GLN A 30 -18.66 -9.25 -29.25
N ARG A 31 -17.92 -9.98 -30.10
CA ARG A 31 -18.45 -10.60 -31.31
C ARG A 31 -19.40 -11.75 -30.98
N ASP A 32 -19.00 -12.66 -30.08
CA ASP A 32 -19.77 -13.85 -29.70
C ASP A 32 -21.15 -13.50 -29.11
N TRP A 33 -21.21 -12.41 -28.35
CA TRP A 33 -22.46 -11.94 -27.73
C TRP A 33 -23.15 -10.83 -28.50
N SER A 34 -22.60 -10.38 -29.63
CA SER A 34 -23.09 -9.20 -30.36
C SER A 34 -23.31 -7.99 -29.44
N ALA A 35 -22.39 -7.81 -28.49
CA ALA A 35 -22.51 -6.83 -27.43
C ALA A 35 -21.98 -5.46 -27.88
N SER A 36 -22.59 -4.40 -27.36
CA SER A 36 -22.04 -3.05 -27.43
C SER A 36 -20.74 -2.94 -26.63
N SER A 37 -19.95 -1.91 -26.93
CA SER A 37 -18.70 -1.63 -26.22
C SER A 37 -18.99 -1.23 -24.77
N ALA A 38 -20.08 -0.49 -24.51
CA ALA A 38 -20.55 -0.17 -23.16
C ALA A 38 -20.94 -1.42 -22.36
N GLU A 39 -21.59 -2.40 -22.99
CA GLU A 39 -21.89 -3.69 -22.35
C GLU A 39 -20.61 -4.47 -22.01
N MET A 40 -19.61 -4.49 -22.90
CA MET A 40 -18.30 -5.07 -22.56
C MET A 40 -17.61 -4.34 -21.41
N GLY A 41 -17.70 -3.01 -21.40
CA GLY A 41 -17.27 -2.16 -20.30
C GLY A 41 -17.97 -2.49 -18.99
N LEU A 42 -19.28 -2.81 -19.02
CA LEU A 42 -20.05 -3.22 -17.85
C LEU A 42 -19.53 -4.53 -17.28
N ILE A 43 -19.19 -5.52 -18.11
CA ILE A 43 -18.65 -6.80 -17.65
C ILE A 43 -17.31 -6.59 -16.94
N VAL A 44 -16.39 -5.83 -17.54
CA VAL A 44 -15.08 -5.49 -16.94
C VAL A 44 -15.26 -4.70 -15.64
N GLY A 45 -16.15 -3.70 -15.65
CA GLY A 45 -16.44 -2.85 -14.50
C GLY A 45 -17.12 -3.57 -13.34
N SER A 46 -17.95 -4.57 -13.64
CA SER A 46 -18.73 -5.31 -12.64
C SER A 46 -17.86 -6.06 -11.64
N TYR A 47 -16.66 -6.49 -12.04
CA TYR A 47 -15.68 -7.04 -11.11
C TYR A 47 -15.32 -6.05 -10.00
N GLN A 48 -15.06 -4.78 -10.36
CA GLN A 48 -14.74 -3.73 -9.40
C GLN A 48 -15.96 -3.29 -8.60
N LEU A 49 -17.15 -3.31 -9.22
CA LEU A 49 -18.41 -3.03 -8.53
C LEU A 49 -18.68 -4.05 -7.43
N GLY A 50 -18.50 -5.34 -7.73
CA GLY A 50 -18.61 -6.42 -6.77
C GLY A 50 -17.60 -6.29 -5.62
N TYR A 51 -16.36 -5.94 -5.95
CA TYR A 51 -15.34 -5.63 -4.95
C TYR A 51 -15.78 -4.45 -4.05
N ALA A 52 -16.20 -3.33 -4.63
CA ALA A 52 -16.63 -2.12 -3.91
C ALA A 52 -17.79 -2.41 -2.95
N ALA A 53 -18.82 -3.11 -3.44
CA ALA A 53 -19.98 -3.50 -2.65
C ALA A 53 -19.59 -4.41 -1.48
N ALA A 54 -18.70 -5.38 -1.74
CA ALA A 54 -18.21 -6.27 -0.70
C ALA A 54 -17.41 -5.55 0.38
N VAL A 55 -16.56 -4.55 0.05
CA VAL A 55 -15.78 -3.81 1.05
C VAL A 55 -16.66 -3.19 2.14
N LEU A 56 -17.80 -2.60 1.77
CA LEU A 56 -18.74 -2.01 2.73
C LEU A 56 -19.33 -3.04 3.70
N LEU A 57 -19.55 -4.27 3.23
CA LEU A 57 -20.10 -5.37 4.02
C LEU A 57 -19.02 -6.11 4.83
N LEU A 58 -17.81 -6.19 4.31
CA LEU A 58 -16.70 -6.95 4.88
C LEU A 58 -16.09 -6.27 6.12
N LEU A 59 -16.14 -4.93 6.19
CA LEU A 59 -15.69 -4.16 7.36
C LEU A 59 -16.35 -4.66 8.66
N PRO A 60 -17.70 -4.67 8.79
CA PRO A 60 -18.37 -5.26 9.95
C PRO A 60 -18.18 -6.77 10.13
N LEU A 61 -18.04 -7.53 9.03
CA LEU A 61 -17.92 -8.99 9.08
C LEU A 61 -16.58 -9.45 9.66
N THR A 62 -15.48 -8.76 9.35
CA THR A 62 -14.14 -9.09 9.87
C THR A 62 -13.97 -8.81 11.38
N ASP A 63 -14.92 -8.09 11.97
CA ASP A 63 -14.99 -7.85 13.41
C ASP A 63 -15.79 -8.94 14.14
N ARG A 64 -16.65 -9.67 13.42
CA ARG A 64 -17.49 -10.77 13.94
C ARG A 64 -16.95 -12.15 13.63
N LEU A 65 -16.24 -12.30 12.52
CA LEU A 65 -15.66 -13.53 12.02
C LEU A 65 -14.14 -13.38 11.97
N SER A 66 -13.40 -14.47 12.21
CA SER A 66 -11.96 -14.44 12.02
C SER A 66 -11.61 -14.15 10.56
N SER A 67 -10.57 -13.34 10.32
CA SER A 67 -10.11 -12.97 8.97
C SER A 67 -9.93 -14.19 8.06
N ALA A 68 -9.45 -15.31 8.62
CA ALA A 68 -9.31 -16.60 7.93
C ALA A 68 -10.62 -17.15 7.35
N ARG A 69 -11.74 -17.06 8.10
CA ARG A 69 -13.05 -17.52 7.62
C ARG A 69 -13.57 -16.63 6.51
N VAL A 70 -13.30 -15.32 6.62
CA VAL A 70 -13.66 -14.36 5.57
C VAL A 70 -12.86 -14.67 4.29
N VAL A 71 -11.55 -14.96 4.39
CA VAL A 71 -10.75 -15.41 3.24
C VAL A 71 -11.33 -16.67 2.62
N LEU A 72 -11.69 -17.67 3.44
CA LEU A 72 -12.28 -18.92 2.93
C LEU A 72 -13.60 -18.67 2.17
N GLY A 73 -14.50 -17.85 2.72
CA GLY A 73 -15.72 -17.45 2.04
C GLY A 73 -15.44 -16.70 0.74
N GLY A 74 -14.46 -15.80 0.77
CA GLY A 74 -13.98 -15.08 -0.41
C GLY A 74 -13.44 -16.00 -1.50
N THR A 75 -12.64 -17.01 -1.15
CA THR A 75 -12.12 -18.00 -2.11
C THR A 75 -13.23 -18.84 -2.75
N VAL A 76 -14.25 -19.23 -1.97
CA VAL A 76 -15.40 -19.97 -2.50
C VAL A 76 -16.20 -19.10 -3.46
N LEU A 77 -16.52 -17.86 -3.07
CA LEU A 77 -17.29 -16.94 -3.91
C LEU A 77 -16.54 -16.57 -5.21
N ALA A 78 -15.22 -16.35 -5.11
CA ALA A 78 -14.37 -16.09 -6.26
C ALA A 78 -14.35 -17.29 -7.23
N ALA A 79 -14.14 -18.50 -6.72
CA ALA A 79 -14.13 -19.72 -7.52
C ALA A 79 -15.47 -19.97 -8.21
N ILE A 80 -16.59 -19.82 -7.48
CA ILE A 80 -17.94 -19.97 -8.04
C ILE A 80 -18.15 -18.93 -9.15
N GLY A 81 -17.85 -17.66 -8.90
CA GLY A 81 -18.00 -16.59 -9.90
C GLY A 81 -17.19 -16.87 -11.17
N SER A 82 -15.91 -17.23 -11.03
CA SER A 82 -15.04 -17.51 -12.19
C SER A 82 -15.42 -18.77 -12.96
N VAL A 83 -15.78 -19.86 -12.28
CA VAL A 83 -16.19 -21.10 -12.95
C VAL A 83 -17.58 -20.96 -13.59
N ALA A 84 -18.53 -20.31 -12.91
CA ALA A 84 -19.85 -20.05 -13.47
C ALA A 84 -19.79 -19.12 -14.69
N PHE A 85 -18.91 -18.10 -14.66
CA PHE A 85 -18.63 -17.27 -15.83
C PHE A 85 -18.21 -18.12 -17.04
N ALA A 86 -17.30 -19.08 -16.84
CA ALA A 86 -16.82 -19.93 -17.93
C ALA A 86 -17.88 -20.90 -18.47
N LEU A 87 -18.71 -21.48 -17.59
CA LEU A 87 -19.63 -22.55 -17.95
C LEU A 87 -20.99 -22.06 -18.45
N ILE A 88 -21.54 -21.01 -17.85
CA ILE A 88 -22.96 -20.65 -18.02
C ILE A 88 -23.21 -19.17 -18.33
N ALA A 89 -22.17 -18.34 -18.54
CA ALA A 89 -22.37 -16.99 -19.04
C ALA A 89 -22.92 -17.03 -20.48
N ALA A 90 -24.14 -16.50 -20.64
CA ALA A 90 -24.88 -16.50 -21.90
C ALA A 90 -24.87 -15.14 -22.61
N GLY A 91 -24.42 -14.08 -21.93
CA GLY A 91 -24.38 -12.72 -22.47
C GLY A 91 -23.95 -11.69 -21.41
N PRO A 92 -23.93 -10.39 -21.75
CA PRO A 92 -23.29 -9.36 -20.94
C PRO A 92 -23.82 -9.26 -19.51
N LEU A 93 -25.14 -9.33 -19.30
CA LEU A 93 -25.72 -9.24 -17.96
C LEU A 93 -25.32 -10.43 -17.07
N SER A 94 -25.44 -11.66 -17.59
CA SER A 94 -25.02 -12.86 -16.83
C SER A 94 -23.53 -12.85 -16.52
N ALA A 95 -22.71 -12.41 -17.48
CA ALA A 95 -21.27 -12.24 -17.31
C ALA A 95 -20.95 -11.19 -16.24
N ALA A 96 -21.62 -10.05 -16.26
CA ALA A 96 -21.48 -8.98 -15.26
C ALA A 96 -21.80 -9.49 -13.84
N VAL A 97 -22.87 -10.27 -13.66
CA VAL A 97 -23.21 -10.88 -12.36
C VAL A 97 -22.09 -11.79 -11.86
N PHE A 98 -21.59 -12.68 -12.71
CA PHE A 98 -20.51 -13.60 -12.32
C PHE A 98 -19.19 -12.87 -12.05
N GLN A 99 -18.87 -11.82 -12.81
CA GLN A 99 -17.71 -10.96 -12.56
C GLN A 99 -17.86 -10.20 -11.24
N ALA A 100 -19.05 -9.68 -10.91
CA ALA A 100 -19.32 -9.05 -9.62
C ALA A 100 -19.19 -10.03 -8.46
N MET A 101 -19.66 -11.27 -8.61
CA MET A 101 -19.43 -12.33 -7.62
C MET A 101 -17.93 -12.60 -7.44
N ALA A 102 -17.18 -12.74 -8.54
CA ALA A 102 -15.74 -12.99 -8.48
C ALA A 102 -14.99 -11.85 -7.77
N GLY A 103 -15.28 -10.60 -8.13
CA GLY A 103 -14.70 -9.42 -7.52
C GLY A 103 -15.05 -9.26 -6.03
N ALA A 104 -16.29 -9.55 -5.64
CA ALA A 104 -16.70 -9.61 -4.23
C ALA A 104 -15.92 -10.67 -3.45
N GLY A 105 -15.68 -11.84 -4.07
CA GLY A 105 -14.82 -12.88 -3.52
C GLY A 105 -13.39 -12.39 -3.26
N ILE A 106 -12.79 -11.69 -4.23
CA ILE A 106 -11.44 -11.12 -4.08
C ILE A 106 -11.38 -10.08 -2.96
N ALA A 107 -12.41 -9.25 -2.76
CA ALA A 107 -12.44 -8.34 -1.61
C ALA A 107 -12.35 -9.11 -0.27
N GLY A 108 -13.03 -10.26 -0.19
CA GLY A 108 -12.96 -11.18 0.95
C GLY A 108 -11.61 -11.86 1.15
N ILE A 109 -10.76 -11.91 0.11
CA ILE A 109 -9.41 -12.47 0.17
C ILE A 109 -8.38 -11.38 0.50
N TYR A 110 -8.38 -10.29 -0.26
CA TYR A 110 -7.34 -9.27 -0.24
C TYR A 110 -7.25 -8.54 1.09
N LEU A 111 -8.35 -7.95 1.58
CA LEU A 111 -8.31 -7.15 2.80
C LEU A 111 -8.04 -8.00 4.05
N PRO A 112 -8.73 -9.14 4.28
CA PRO A 112 -8.46 -9.97 5.46
C PRO A 112 -7.11 -10.68 5.35
N GLY A 113 -6.69 -11.09 4.14
CA GLY A 113 -5.37 -11.67 3.90
C GLY A 113 -4.25 -10.69 4.21
N LEU A 114 -4.36 -9.43 3.77
CA LEU A 114 -3.40 -8.36 4.11
C LEU A 114 -3.26 -8.19 5.63
N ARG A 115 -4.37 -8.20 6.37
CA ARG A 115 -4.35 -8.14 7.84
C ARG A 115 -3.61 -9.33 8.46
N ILE A 116 -3.85 -10.54 7.96
CA ILE A 116 -3.18 -11.76 8.43
C ILE A 116 -1.68 -11.70 8.15
N VAL A 117 -1.27 -11.31 6.93
CA VAL A 117 0.14 -11.19 6.56
C VAL A 117 0.85 -10.12 7.41
N ALA A 118 0.19 -8.98 7.62
CA ALA A 118 0.73 -7.91 8.44
C ALA A 118 0.89 -8.31 9.92
N ALA A 119 -0.09 -9.03 10.48
CA ALA A 119 -0.07 -9.49 11.88
C ALA A 119 0.93 -10.63 12.10
N ALA A 120 1.14 -11.51 11.11
CA ALA A 120 2.08 -12.61 11.21
C ALA A 120 3.55 -12.19 11.06
N ALA A 121 3.81 -10.99 10.56
CA ALA A 121 5.16 -10.50 10.28
C ALA A 121 5.75 -9.72 11.46
N ASN A 122 7.02 -10.01 11.79
CA ASN A 122 7.79 -9.21 12.76
C ASN A 122 7.79 -7.73 12.37
N GLU A 123 7.76 -6.82 13.34
CA GLU A 123 7.72 -5.36 13.10
C GLU A 123 8.76 -4.88 12.06
N ARG A 124 10.00 -5.38 12.15
CA ARG A 124 11.10 -5.04 11.25
C ARG A 124 10.92 -5.52 9.80
N ARG A 125 10.09 -6.54 9.57
CA ARG A 125 9.86 -7.17 8.25
C ARG A 125 8.41 -7.05 7.77
N ARG A 126 7.55 -6.36 8.52
CA ARG A 126 6.13 -6.18 8.22
C ARG A 126 5.92 -5.50 6.88
N GLY A 127 6.67 -4.41 6.62
CA GLY A 127 6.64 -3.70 5.34
C GLY A 127 6.93 -4.64 4.17
N MET A 128 8.03 -5.38 4.22
CA MET A 128 8.39 -6.36 3.18
C MET A 128 7.32 -7.43 2.99
N ALA A 129 6.75 -8.00 4.07
CA ALA A 129 5.73 -9.03 3.96
C ALA A 129 4.44 -8.49 3.30
N VAL A 130 4.03 -7.28 3.67
CA VAL A 130 2.92 -6.55 3.04
C VAL A 130 3.21 -6.27 1.56
N SER A 131 4.41 -5.75 1.24
CA SER A 131 4.81 -5.46 -0.13
C SER A 131 4.84 -6.70 -1.01
N VAL A 132 5.28 -7.86 -0.52
CA VAL A 132 5.23 -9.12 -1.27
C VAL A 132 3.78 -9.57 -1.53
N TYR A 133 2.91 -9.45 -0.52
CA TYR A 133 1.49 -9.76 -0.69
C TYR A 133 0.80 -8.85 -1.71
N VAL A 134 1.08 -7.55 -1.68
CA VAL A 134 0.58 -6.59 -2.68
C VAL A 134 1.22 -6.83 -4.05
N GLY A 135 2.51 -7.18 -4.09
CA GLY A 135 3.20 -7.56 -5.34
C GLY A 135 2.56 -8.78 -6.00
N ALA A 136 2.12 -9.77 -5.22
CA ALA A 136 1.38 -10.92 -5.72
C ALA A 136 0.06 -10.53 -6.41
N TYR A 137 -0.60 -9.46 -5.96
CA TYR A 137 -1.78 -8.90 -6.64
C TYR A 137 -1.45 -8.44 -8.06
N TYR A 138 -0.42 -7.60 -8.23
CA TYR A 138 -0.02 -7.09 -9.54
C TYR A 138 0.51 -8.20 -10.45
N ALA A 139 1.32 -9.11 -9.90
CA ALA A 139 1.82 -10.26 -10.63
C ALA A 139 0.67 -11.15 -11.15
N ALA A 140 -0.37 -11.34 -10.36
CA ALA A 140 -1.54 -12.13 -10.77
C ALA A 140 -2.32 -11.46 -11.91
N TRP A 141 -2.49 -10.15 -11.90
CA TRP A 141 -3.15 -9.42 -12.99
C TRP A 141 -2.40 -9.53 -14.32
N ALA A 142 -1.07 -9.37 -14.29
CA ALA A 142 -0.22 -9.54 -15.45
C ALA A 142 -0.23 -10.99 -15.94
N LEU A 143 -0.07 -11.95 -15.02
CA LEU A 143 -0.10 -13.37 -15.34
C LEU A 143 -1.47 -13.81 -15.88
N SER A 144 -2.56 -13.25 -15.37
CA SER A 144 -3.92 -13.47 -15.87
C SER A 144 -4.05 -13.05 -17.33
N LEU A 145 -3.59 -11.85 -17.70
CA LEU A 145 -3.58 -11.38 -19.09
C LEU A 145 -2.72 -12.27 -19.99
N TRP A 146 -1.50 -12.59 -19.53
CA TRP A 146 -0.57 -13.42 -20.28
C TRP A 146 -1.16 -14.81 -20.58
N LEU A 147 -1.66 -15.49 -19.55
CA LEU A 147 -2.25 -16.82 -19.68
C LEU A 147 -3.55 -16.78 -20.47
N THR A 148 -4.38 -15.73 -20.32
CA THR A 148 -5.58 -15.55 -21.14
C THR A 148 -5.20 -15.49 -22.62
N GLY A 149 -4.24 -14.64 -22.99
CA GLY A 149 -3.82 -14.51 -24.39
C GLY A 149 -3.28 -15.82 -24.97
N MET A 150 -2.46 -16.54 -24.19
CA MET A 150 -1.94 -17.86 -24.59
C MET A 150 -3.05 -18.92 -24.74
N LEU A 151 -3.99 -18.99 -23.79
CA LEU A 151 -5.03 -20.02 -23.79
C LEU A 151 -6.12 -19.76 -24.83
N VAL A 152 -6.43 -18.49 -25.13
CA VAL A 152 -7.38 -18.10 -26.19
C VAL A 152 -6.86 -18.52 -27.56
N GLU A 153 -5.55 -18.41 -27.82
CA GLU A 153 -4.95 -18.88 -29.08
C GLU A 153 -4.93 -20.41 -29.19
N LEU A 154 -4.69 -21.11 -28.08
CA LEU A 154 -4.61 -22.57 -28.06
C LEU A 154 -5.98 -23.26 -28.13
N ALA A 155 -7.04 -22.57 -27.70
CA ALA A 155 -8.39 -23.09 -27.66
C ALA A 155 -9.41 -21.98 -27.93
N ASP A 156 -10.13 -21.55 -26.89
CA ASP A 156 -11.16 -20.53 -26.96
C ASP A 156 -11.27 -19.82 -25.60
N TRP A 157 -12.03 -18.72 -25.54
CA TRP A 157 -12.14 -17.91 -24.32
C TRP A 157 -12.87 -18.65 -23.17
N ARG A 158 -13.80 -19.56 -23.46
CA ARG A 158 -14.49 -20.35 -22.42
C ARG A 158 -13.55 -21.37 -21.81
N THR A 159 -12.79 -22.06 -22.63
CA THR A 159 -11.75 -23.00 -22.19
C THR A 159 -10.67 -22.26 -21.40
N ALA A 160 -10.21 -21.08 -21.87
CA ALA A 160 -9.29 -20.23 -21.13
C ALA A 160 -9.85 -19.83 -19.76
N ALA A 161 -11.10 -19.36 -19.71
CA ALA A 161 -11.79 -18.99 -18.48
C ALA A 161 -11.93 -20.17 -17.51
N LEU A 162 -12.26 -21.36 -18.02
CA LEU A 162 -12.44 -22.57 -17.22
C LEU A 162 -11.13 -23.07 -16.64
N VAL A 163 -10.05 -23.09 -17.42
CA VAL A 163 -8.71 -23.46 -16.95
C VAL A 163 -8.25 -22.50 -15.85
N LEU A 164 -8.36 -21.19 -16.08
CA LEU A 164 -7.96 -20.18 -15.10
C LEU A 164 -8.85 -20.23 -13.85
N GLY A 165 -10.17 -20.43 -14.00
CA GLY A 165 -11.10 -20.62 -12.88
C GLY A 165 -10.83 -21.90 -12.08
N GLY A 166 -10.45 -22.98 -12.76
CA GLY A 166 -10.00 -24.22 -12.13
C GLY A 166 -8.72 -24.05 -11.33
N LEU A 167 -7.72 -23.37 -11.89
CA LEU A 167 -6.49 -23.00 -11.17
C LEU A 167 -6.79 -22.08 -9.99
N ALA A 168 -7.69 -21.11 -10.14
CA ALA A 168 -8.14 -20.24 -9.06
C ALA A 168 -8.81 -21.03 -7.92
N SER A 169 -9.50 -22.11 -8.24
CA SER A 169 -10.12 -23.00 -7.25
C SER A 169 -9.09 -23.74 -6.38
N LEU A 170 -7.83 -23.87 -6.82
CA LEU A 170 -6.75 -24.39 -5.97
C LEU A 170 -6.44 -23.48 -4.77
N SER A 171 -6.82 -22.19 -4.82
CA SER A 171 -6.75 -21.30 -3.66
C SER A 171 -7.58 -21.82 -2.48
N LEU A 172 -8.66 -22.59 -2.72
CA LEU A 172 -9.48 -23.22 -1.70
C LEU A 172 -8.69 -24.28 -0.91
N VAL A 173 -7.89 -25.09 -1.63
CA VAL A 173 -7.04 -26.13 -1.03
C VAL A 173 -6.05 -25.52 -0.04
N LEU A 174 -5.52 -24.33 -0.35
CA LEU A 174 -4.62 -23.59 0.52
C LEU A 174 -5.35 -22.87 1.66
N ALA A 175 -6.55 -22.34 1.42
CA ALA A 175 -7.33 -21.59 2.41
C ALA A 175 -7.92 -22.48 3.52
N LEU A 176 -8.32 -23.71 3.21
CA LEU A 176 -8.91 -24.67 4.16
C LEU A 176 -8.03 -24.96 5.39
N PRO A 177 -6.74 -25.33 5.26
CA PRO A 177 -5.87 -25.54 6.41
C PRO A 177 -5.42 -24.21 7.05
N ALA A 178 -5.23 -23.15 6.26
CA ALA A 178 -4.81 -21.83 6.75
C ALA A 178 -5.84 -21.17 7.68
N ARG A 179 -7.09 -21.68 7.72
CA ARG A 179 -8.12 -21.15 8.62
C ARG A 179 -7.87 -21.42 10.10
N ARG A 180 -7.11 -22.47 10.42
CA ARG A 180 -6.88 -22.96 11.80
C ARG A 180 -5.79 -22.18 12.53
N THR A 181 -5.01 -21.37 11.82
CA THR A 181 -3.80 -20.71 12.34
C THR A 181 -3.95 -19.20 12.56
N ALA A 182 -5.11 -18.62 12.23
CA ALA A 182 -5.33 -17.18 12.36
C ALA A 182 -5.86 -16.82 13.76
N ALA A 183 -5.17 -15.91 14.45
CA ALA A 183 -5.58 -15.37 15.74
C ALA A 183 -6.91 -14.58 15.63
N PRO A 184 -7.68 -14.47 16.72
CA PRO A 184 -8.89 -13.65 16.77
C PRO A 184 -8.59 -12.17 16.44
N SER A 185 -9.47 -11.52 15.67
CA SER A 185 -9.39 -10.10 15.38
C SER A 185 -9.76 -9.25 16.61
N ALA A 186 -9.07 -8.12 16.80
CA ALA A 186 -9.41 -7.14 17.83
C ALA A 186 -10.79 -6.52 17.55
N ARG A 187 -11.63 -6.41 18.58
CA ARG A 187 -12.98 -5.81 18.48
C ARG A 187 -12.89 -4.30 18.29
N GLY A 188 -13.25 -3.80 17.10
CA GLY A 188 -13.42 -2.37 16.82
C GLY A 188 -14.90 -1.98 16.67
N ARG A 189 -15.21 -0.68 16.75
CA ARG A 189 -16.53 -0.14 16.39
C ARG A 189 -16.61 0.01 14.86
N PRO A 190 -17.57 -0.62 14.16
CA PRO A 190 -17.59 -0.71 12.70
C PRO A 190 -18.34 0.48 12.07
N VAL A 191 -18.02 1.71 12.48
CA VAL A 191 -18.71 2.89 11.96
C VAL A 191 -17.78 3.68 11.06
N VAL A 192 -18.10 3.72 9.76
CA VAL A 192 -17.45 4.61 8.80
C VAL A 192 -18.01 6.02 9.00
N ASP A 193 -17.18 6.94 9.49
CA ASP A 193 -17.56 8.34 9.64
C ASP A 193 -17.40 9.08 8.29
N LEU A 194 -18.51 9.33 7.61
CA LEU A 194 -18.54 10.12 6.36
C LEU A 194 -18.21 11.60 6.59
N GLY A 195 -18.17 12.07 7.84
CA GLY A 195 -17.73 13.42 8.20
C GLY A 195 -16.32 13.75 7.74
N VAL A 196 -15.48 12.75 7.44
CA VAL A 196 -14.15 12.92 6.84
C VAL A 196 -14.18 13.65 5.49
N LEU A 197 -15.30 13.59 4.75
CA LEU A 197 -15.47 14.30 3.46
C LEU A 197 -15.59 15.83 3.60
N ARG A 198 -15.81 16.33 4.82
CA ARG A 198 -15.83 17.77 5.11
C ARG A 198 -14.42 18.37 5.10
N GLU A 199 -13.40 17.57 5.36
CA GLU A 199 -11.99 17.99 5.34
C GLU A 199 -11.51 18.11 3.89
N ASP A 200 -11.10 19.32 3.48
CA ASP A 200 -10.73 19.61 2.08
C ASP A 200 -9.55 18.74 1.60
N GLY A 201 -8.53 18.58 2.44
CA GLY A 201 -7.39 17.72 2.12
C GLY A 201 -7.79 16.26 1.87
N ILE A 202 -8.64 15.70 2.73
CA ILE A 202 -9.14 14.32 2.57
C ILE A 202 -9.94 14.18 1.28
N ARG A 203 -10.87 15.11 1.03
CA ARG A 203 -11.69 15.10 -0.19
C ARG A 203 -10.83 15.17 -1.46
N ARG A 204 -9.81 16.04 -1.48
CA ARG A 204 -8.88 16.15 -2.61
C ARG A 204 -8.09 14.88 -2.84
N THR A 205 -7.57 14.25 -1.78
CA THR A 205 -6.85 12.98 -1.90
C THR A 205 -7.76 11.86 -2.40
N ILE A 206 -9.02 11.79 -1.94
CA ILE A 206 -10.00 10.82 -2.44
C ILE A 206 -10.32 11.08 -3.92
N LEU A 207 -10.50 12.34 -4.31
CA LEU A 207 -10.74 12.72 -5.70
C LEU A 207 -9.56 12.33 -6.60
N ALA A 208 -8.33 12.56 -6.12
CA ALA A 208 -7.13 12.19 -6.85
C ALA A 208 -6.97 10.68 -7.00
N TYR A 209 -7.21 9.92 -5.93
CA TYR A 209 -7.21 8.46 -5.99
C TYR A 209 -8.29 7.92 -6.94
N SER A 210 -9.46 8.55 -6.97
CA SER A 210 -10.56 8.16 -7.86
C SER A 210 -10.22 8.46 -9.32
N GLY A 211 -9.61 9.60 -9.62
CA GLY A 211 -9.12 9.96 -10.96
C GLY A 211 -8.00 9.04 -11.46
N HIS A 212 -7.04 8.71 -10.60
CA HIS A 212 -6.02 7.70 -10.88
C HIS A 212 -6.64 6.32 -11.17
N SER A 213 -7.58 5.89 -10.32
CA SER A 213 -8.27 4.60 -10.50
C SER A 213 -9.07 4.57 -11.81
N TRP A 214 -9.72 5.68 -12.16
CA TRP A 214 -10.44 5.84 -13.41
C TRP A 214 -9.53 5.57 -14.62
N GLU A 215 -8.39 6.27 -14.72
CA GLU A 215 -7.47 6.10 -15.85
C GLU A 215 -6.93 4.66 -15.94
N ILE A 216 -6.53 4.07 -14.80
CA ILE A 216 -6.04 2.69 -14.75
C ILE A 216 -7.06 1.72 -15.32
N TYR A 217 -8.35 1.88 -15.02
CA TYR A 217 -9.37 0.94 -15.48
C TYR A 217 -9.87 1.21 -16.89
N VAL A 218 -9.78 2.45 -17.41
CA VAL A 218 -9.87 2.67 -18.86
C VAL A 218 -8.78 1.87 -19.56
N ALA A 219 -7.51 2.02 -19.15
CA ALA A 219 -6.40 1.31 -19.78
C ALA A 219 -6.50 -0.21 -19.63
N ARG A 220 -6.78 -0.73 -18.43
CA ARG A 220 -6.92 -2.18 -18.20
C ARG A 220 -8.07 -2.80 -19.00
N GLY A 221 -9.16 -2.07 -19.21
CA GLY A 221 -10.30 -2.54 -19.99
C GLY A 221 -10.06 -2.51 -21.49
N TRP A 222 -9.43 -1.44 -22.00
CA TRP A 222 -9.46 -1.13 -23.44
C TRP A 222 -8.10 -1.18 -24.15
N LEU A 223 -6.98 -1.22 -23.42
CA LEU A 223 -5.64 -1.32 -24.03
C LEU A 223 -5.43 -2.63 -24.81
N PRO A 224 -5.82 -3.82 -24.31
CA PRO A 224 -5.71 -5.04 -25.10
C PRO A 224 -6.53 -4.97 -26.39
N ALA A 225 -7.74 -4.41 -26.33
CA ALA A 225 -8.62 -4.30 -27.49
C ALA A 225 -8.08 -3.32 -28.55
N LEU A 226 -7.55 -2.17 -28.13
CA LEU A 226 -6.86 -1.24 -29.02
C LEU A 226 -5.65 -1.91 -29.69
N LEU A 227 -4.80 -2.57 -28.91
CA LEU A 227 -3.61 -3.21 -29.45
C LEU A 227 -3.95 -4.36 -30.41
N ALA A 228 -4.99 -5.15 -30.10
CA ALA A 228 -5.51 -6.19 -30.99
C ALA A 228 -6.01 -5.58 -32.32
N SER A 229 -6.71 -4.44 -32.26
CA SER A 229 -7.18 -3.76 -33.48
C SER A 229 -6.03 -3.32 -34.40
N LEU A 230 -4.91 -2.86 -33.84
CA LEU A 230 -3.72 -2.48 -34.61
C LEU A 230 -2.99 -3.70 -35.19
N PHE A 231 -2.94 -4.82 -34.46
CA PHE A 231 -2.40 -6.07 -35.01
C PHE A 231 -3.25 -6.60 -36.17
N VAL A 232 -4.58 -6.58 -36.05
CA VAL A 232 -5.48 -6.94 -37.16
C VAL A 232 -5.28 -6.00 -38.34
N ALA A 233 -5.19 -4.69 -38.11
CA ALA A 233 -4.91 -3.71 -39.17
C ALA A 233 -3.53 -3.93 -39.85
N SER A 234 -2.59 -4.58 -39.15
CA SER A 234 -1.27 -4.98 -39.68
C SER A 234 -1.29 -6.34 -40.39
N GLY A 235 -2.46 -6.97 -40.55
CA GLY A 235 -2.63 -8.24 -41.25
C GLY A 235 -2.56 -9.49 -40.38
N ALA A 236 -2.51 -9.37 -39.04
CA ALA A 236 -2.57 -10.53 -38.15
C ALA A 236 -3.97 -11.18 -38.15
N ASP A 237 -4.03 -12.50 -37.96
CA ASP A 237 -5.29 -13.20 -37.71
C ASP A 237 -5.97 -12.66 -36.45
N SER A 238 -7.31 -12.63 -36.44
CA SER A 238 -8.07 -12.00 -35.36
C SER A 238 -7.87 -12.65 -33.99
N THR A 239 -7.67 -13.97 -33.92
CA THR A 239 -7.47 -14.68 -32.65
C THR A 239 -6.03 -14.48 -32.16
N SER A 240 -5.04 -14.61 -33.06
CA SER A 240 -3.63 -14.33 -32.75
C SER A 240 -3.42 -12.88 -32.31
N ALA A 241 -4.08 -11.93 -32.97
CA ALA A 241 -4.00 -10.52 -32.60
C ALA A 241 -4.50 -10.24 -31.18
N VAL A 242 -5.57 -10.90 -30.76
CA VAL A 242 -6.10 -10.80 -29.39
C VAL A 242 -5.14 -11.42 -28.38
N GLY A 243 -4.58 -12.59 -28.68
CA GLY A 243 -3.62 -13.27 -27.81
C GLY A 243 -2.31 -12.48 -27.62
N ASP A 244 -1.72 -12.00 -28.71
CA ASP A 244 -0.53 -11.14 -28.68
C ASP A 244 -0.79 -9.82 -27.95
N ALA A 245 -1.93 -9.17 -28.20
CA ALA A 245 -2.29 -7.94 -27.52
C ALA A 245 -2.42 -8.12 -26.00
N ALA A 246 -3.02 -9.22 -25.55
CA ALA A 246 -3.13 -9.54 -24.13
C ALA A 246 -1.74 -9.76 -23.49
N ARG A 247 -0.82 -10.45 -24.17
CA ARG A 247 0.56 -10.68 -23.68
C ARG A 247 1.39 -9.39 -23.60
N TRP A 248 1.34 -8.54 -24.61
CA TRP A 248 2.03 -7.24 -24.56
C TRP A 248 1.43 -6.32 -23.50
N THR A 249 0.10 -6.34 -23.33
CA THR A 249 -0.56 -5.61 -22.24
C THR A 249 -0.16 -6.16 -20.87
N ALA A 250 0.04 -7.47 -20.74
CA ALA A 250 0.54 -8.08 -19.50
C ALA A 250 1.92 -7.56 -19.12
N ILE A 251 2.84 -7.43 -20.10
CA ILE A 251 4.18 -6.85 -19.88
C ILE A 251 4.04 -5.40 -19.40
N ALA A 252 3.26 -4.59 -20.12
CA ALA A 252 3.03 -3.18 -19.79
C ALA A 252 2.48 -3.02 -18.35
N VAL A 253 1.43 -3.75 -17.99
CA VAL A 253 0.83 -3.71 -16.64
C VAL A 253 1.81 -4.23 -15.58
N GLY A 254 2.60 -5.26 -15.89
CA GLY A 254 3.62 -5.81 -15.00
C GLY A 254 4.70 -4.81 -14.60
N LEU A 255 5.10 -3.92 -15.52
CA LEU A 255 6.07 -2.85 -15.24
C LEU A 255 5.58 -1.86 -14.18
N GLY A 256 4.26 -1.73 -13.99
CA GLY A 256 3.66 -0.90 -12.95
C GLY A 256 4.09 -1.28 -11.52
N ALA A 257 4.46 -2.53 -11.26
CA ALA A 257 4.98 -2.97 -9.96
C ALA A 257 6.28 -2.24 -9.57
N PHE A 258 7.11 -1.86 -10.56
CA PHE A 258 8.30 -1.05 -10.33
C PHE A 258 7.96 0.43 -10.19
N GLY A 259 6.98 0.91 -10.97
CA GLY A 259 6.48 2.28 -10.92
C GLY A 259 6.09 2.71 -9.51
N THR A 260 5.31 1.90 -8.80
CA THR A 260 4.87 2.21 -7.42
C THR A 260 6.03 2.46 -6.47
N SER A 261 7.14 1.74 -6.64
CA SER A 261 8.33 1.87 -5.79
C SER A 261 9.07 3.18 -6.05
N VAL A 262 9.23 3.53 -7.34
CA VAL A 262 9.88 4.78 -7.76
C VAL A 262 9.03 6.00 -7.37
N GLY A 263 7.72 5.96 -7.58
CA GLY A 263 6.83 7.05 -7.20
C GLY A 263 6.75 7.23 -5.67
N GLY A 264 6.77 6.15 -4.90
CA GLY A 264 6.92 6.20 -3.44
C GLY A 264 8.19 6.96 -3.01
N TRP A 265 9.35 6.53 -3.51
CA TRP A 265 10.64 7.19 -3.26
C TRP A 265 10.64 8.67 -3.67
N ALA A 266 10.11 8.99 -4.86
CA ALA A 266 10.03 10.36 -5.35
C ALA A 266 9.12 11.22 -4.45
N SER A 267 8.02 10.66 -3.94
CA SER A 267 7.11 11.36 -3.03
C SER A 267 7.72 11.64 -1.66
N ASP A 268 8.59 10.76 -1.15
CA ASP A 268 9.32 10.99 0.09
C ASP A 268 10.33 12.15 -0.04
N ARG A 269 10.92 12.32 -1.24
CA ARG A 269 11.96 13.32 -1.49
C ARG A 269 11.43 14.69 -1.94
N TRP A 270 10.40 14.70 -2.80
CA TRP A 270 9.86 15.93 -3.40
C TRP A 270 8.51 16.37 -2.82
N GLY A 271 7.97 15.57 -1.90
CA GLY A 271 6.68 15.81 -1.26
C GLY A 271 5.51 15.18 -2.02
N ARG A 272 4.47 14.79 -1.27
CA ARG A 272 3.31 14.03 -1.77
C ARG A 272 2.60 14.72 -2.93
N ALA A 273 2.19 15.97 -2.73
CA ALA A 273 1.40 16.74 -3.68
C ALA A 273 2.11 16.95 -5.02
N ARG A 274 3.37 17.40 -4.96
CA ARG A 274 4.18 17.66 -6.16
C ARG A 274 4.44 16.37 -6.94
N SER A 275 4.85 15.30 -6.27
CA SER A 275 5.15 14.04 -6.94
C SER A 275 3.91 13.42 -7.59
N ALA A 276 2.77 13.41 -6.89
CA ALA A 276 1.51 12.93 -7.47
C ALA A 276 1.07 13.78 -8.67
N ALA A 277 1.16 15.11 -8.59
CA ALA A 277 0.76 15.99 -9.70
C ALA A 277 1.64 15.82 -10.94
N VAL A 278 2.96 15.62 -10.76
CA VAL A 278 3.89 15.37 -11.88
C VAL A 278 3.61 14.01 -12.52
N VAL A 279 3.46 12.95 -11.71
CA VAL A 279 3.15 11.61 -12.21
C VAL A 279 1.82 11.60 -12.93
N ALA A 280 0.76 12.15 -12.34
CA ALA A 280 -0.57 12.19 -12.94
C ALA A 280 -0.60 13.01 -14.25
N SER A 281 0.13 14.13 -14.32
CA SER A 281 0.29 14.88 -15.57
C SER A 281 0.98 14.07 -16.67
N GLY A 282 2.07 13.36 -16.32
CA GLY A 282 2.76 12.47 -17.24
C GLY A 282 1.90 11.29 -17.68
N SER A 283 1.10 10.75 -16.76
CA SER A 283 0.14 9.68 -17.00
C SER A 283 -0.93 10.10 -18.01
N ALA A 284 -1.53 11.28 -17.82
CA ALA A 284 -2.52 11.84 -18.73
C ALA A 284 -1.96 12.04 -20.15
N ALA A 285 -0.72 12.53 -20.27
CA ALA A 285 -0.05 12.68 -21.56
C ALA A 285 0.18 11.32 -22.26
N LEU A 286 0.63 10.31 -21.50
CA LEU A 286 0.82 8.95 -22.02
C LEU A 286 -0.49 8.28 -22.41
N SER A 287 -1.57 8.53 -21.66
CA SER A 287 -2.91 8.03 -21.99
C SER A 287 -3.38 8.61 -23.33
N VAL A 288 -3.27 9.92 -23.54
CA VAL A 288 -3.54 10.52 -24.88
C VAL A 288 -2.64 9.92 -25.96
N ALA A 289 -1.35 9.71 -25.67
CA ALA A 289 -0.42 9.12 -26.62
C ALA A 289 -0.78 7.67 -26.99
N ILE A 290 -1.33 6.87 -26.06
CA ILE A 290 -1.87 5.53 -26.33
C ILE A 290 -2.98 5.63 -27.38
N GLY A 291 -3.96 6.51 -27.18
CA GLY A 291 -5.10 6.65 -28.07
C GLY A 291 -4.73 7.12 -29.48
N LEU A 292 -3.60 7.83 -29.63
CA LEU A 292 -3.10 8.38 -30.90
C LEU A 292 -2.02 7.51 -31.57
N ALA A 293 -1.68 6.35 -31.00
CA ALA A 293 -0.61 5.51 -31.53
C ALA A 293 -0.96 4.99 -32.94
N PRO A 294 -0.12 5.24 -33.97
CA PRO A 294 -0.42 4.89 -35.36
C PRO A 294 -0.08 3.43 -35.70
N SER A 295 0.66 2.72 -34.84
CA SER A 295 1.10 1.35 -35.08
C SER A 295 1.19 0.55 -33.79
N ALA A 296 1.02 -0.77 -33.89
CA ALA A 296 1.11 -1.67 -32.75
C ALA A 296 2.49 -1.60 -32.06
N ALA A 297 3.57 -1.50 -32.83
CA ALA A 297 4.92 -1.40 -32.30
C ALA A 297 5.12 -0.14 -31.44
N LEU A 298 4.66 1.03 -31.93
CA LEU A 298 4.75 2.26 -31.14
C LEU A 298 3.83 2.20 -29.91
N LEU A 299 2.63 1.65 -30.07
CA LEU A 299 1.70 1.48 -28.97
C LEU A 299 2.29 0.60 -27.84
N VAL A 300 3.00 -0.49 -28.16
CA VAL A 300 3.67 -1.33 -27.16
C VAL A 300 4.68 -0.53 -26.35
N VAL A 301 5.51 0.30 -27.01
CA VAL A 301 6.50 1.14 -26.34
C VAL A 301 5.82 2.15 -25.40
N ILE A 302 4.80 2.86 -25.90
CA ILE A 302 4.04 3.84 -25.10
C ILE A 302 3.34 3.14 -23.94
N ALA A 303 2.71 1.98 -24.18
CA ALA A 303 2.01 1.20 -23.17
C ALA A 303 2.95 0.72 -22.05
N CYS A 304 4.17 0.29 -22.36
CA CYS A 304 5.16 -0.09 -21.36
C CYS A 304 5.56 1.09 -20.47
N LEU A 305 5.78 2.27 -21.07
CA LEU A 305 6.06 3.49 -20.31
C LEU A 305 4.85 3.93 -19.49
N ALA A 306 3.66 3.89 -20.06
CA ALA A 306 2.39 4.20 -19.40
C ALA A 306 2.14 3.26 -18.22
N GLY A 307 2.31 1.95 -18.38
CA GLY A 307 2.13 0.97 -17.31
C GLY A 307 3.03 1.24 -16.09
N PHE A 308 4.26 1.69 -16.32
CA PHE A 308 5.16 2.16 -15.26
C PHE A 308 4.65 3.46 -14.60
N VAL A 309 4.34 4.50 -15.39
CA VAL A 309 3.97 5.83 -14.87
C VAL A 309 2.60 5.83 -14.20
N MET A 310 1.59 5.20 -14.82
CA MET A 310 0.21 5.12 -14.32
C MET A 310 0.12 4.46 -12.95
N ALA A 311 1.04 3.55 -12.61
CA ALA A 311 1.06 2.91 -11.30
C ALA A 311 1.86 3.68 -10.25
N ALA A 312 2.71 4.65 -10.65
CA ALA A 312 3.72 5.24 -9.77
C ALA A 312 3.14 6.06 -8.61
N ASP A 313 2.00 6.71 -8.80
CA ASP A 313 1.33 7.55 -7.81
C ASP A 313 0.36 6.78 -6.89
N SER A 314 0.07 5.50 -7.16
CA SER A 314 -0.89 4.67 -6.41
C SER A 314 -0.62 4.67 -4.89
N GLY A 315 0.65 4.52 -4.51
CA GLY A 315 1.08 4.54 -3.11
C GLY A 315 1.05 5.94 -2.49
N ILE A 316 1.15 7.00 -3.29
CA ILE A 316 1.23 8.38 -2.81
C ILE A 316 -0.11 8.79 -2.21
N TYR A 317 -1.23 8.49 -2.85
CA TYR A 317 -2.57 8.81 -2.34
C TYR A 317 -2.86 8.09 -1.02
N SER A 318 -2.55 6.79 -0.96
CA SER A 318 -2.74 5.96 0.22
C SER A 318 -1.88 6.41 1.41
N THR A 319 -0.67 6.91 1.17
CA THR A 319 0.17 7.51 2.20
C THR A 319 -0.38 8.87 2.62
N THR A 320 -0.74 9.72 1.65
CA THR A 320 -1.26 11.07 1.91
C THR A 320 -2.51 11.04 2.79
N ILE A 321 -3.48 10.17 2.49
CA ILE A 321 -4.71 10.06 3.28
C ILE A 321 -4.42 9.66 4.73
N THR A 322 -3.43 8.79 4.96
CA THR A 322 -3.04 8.39 6.32
C THR A 322 -2.27 9.46 7.08
N GLU A 323 -1.52 10.31 6.37
CA GLU A 323 -0.78 11.43 6.96
C GLU A 323 -1.73 12.58 7.35
N ILE A 324 -2.74 12.89 6.53
CA ILE A 324 -3.63 14.05 6.75
C ILE A 324 -4.87 13.71 7.58
N ALA A 325 -5.32 12.45 7.60
CA ALA A 325 -6.51 12.07 8.37
C ALA A 325 -6.24 12.13 9.89
N PRO A 326 -7.21 12.56 10.71
CA PRO A 326 -7.13 12.45 12.17
C PRO A 326 -6.92 11.00 12.59
N ALA A 327 -6.11 10.75 13.63
CA ALA A 327 -5.75 9.40 14.08
C ALA A 327 -6.96 8.49 14.39
N ASP A 328 -8.05 9.07 14.88
CA ASP A 328 -9.32 8.40 15.17
C ASP A 328 -10.19 8.15 13.92
N ARG A 329 -9.87 8.77 12.78
CA ARG A 329 -10.64 8.69 11.53
C ARG A 329 -9.86 8.16 10.32
N VAL A 330 -8.58 7.78 10.47
CA VAL A 330 -7.75 7.21 9.39
C VAL A 330 -8.44 6.04 8.70
N GLY A 331 -9.01 5.12 9.48
CA GLY A 331 -9.72 3.95 8.93
C GLY A 331 -10.96 4.34 8.10
N SER A 332 -11.72 5.35 8.53
CA SER A 332 -12.87 5.87 7.78
C SER A 332 -12.41 6.56 6.49
N ALA A 333 -11.36 7.38 6.55
CA ALA A 333 -10.81 8.05 5.38
C ALA A 333 -10.30 7.06 4.33
N GLN A 334 -9.58 6.02 4.75
CA GLN A 334 -9.13 4.94 3.87
C GLN A 334 -10.30 4.14 3.28
N ALA A 335 -11.33 3.82 4.08
CA ALA A 335 -12.50 3.10 3.60
C ALA A 335 -13.26 3.88 2.52
N VAL A 336 -13.50 5.18 2.75
CA VAL A 336 -14.16 6.05 1.76
C VAL A 336 -13.28 6.23 0.52
N GLN A 337 -11.96 6.39 0.67
CA GLN A 337 -11.03 6.45 -0.45
C GLN A 337 -11.12 5.19 -1.32
N SER A 338 -11.00 4.01 -0.72
CA SER A 338 -11.08 2.74 -1.44
C SER A 338 -12.43 2.58 -2.12
N PHE A 339 -13.53 2.81 -1.42
CA PHE A 339 -14.88 2.73 -2.00
C PHE A 339 -15.03 3.63 -3.24
N SER A 340 -14.66 4.92 -3.13
CA SER A 340 -14.73 5.86 -4.25
C SER A 340 -13.84 5.45 -5.42
N GLY A 341 -12.62 4.97 -5.15
CA GLY A 341 -11.70 4.50 -6.20
C GLY A 341 -12.21 3.26 -6.93
N PHE A 342 -12.76 2.27 -6.22
CA PHE A 342 -13.36 1.09 -6.84
C PHE A 342 -14.66 1.42 -7.59
N LEU A 343 -15.44 2.38 -7.11
CA LEU A 343 -16.62 2.86 -7.83
C LEU A 343 -16.22 3.55 -9.14
N ALA A 344 -15.21 4.43 -9.11
CA ALA A 344 -14.65 5.03 -10.32
C ALA A 344 -14.11 3.95 -11.29
N SER A 345 -13.43 2.94 -10.76
CA SER A 345 -12.91 1.79 -11.52
C SER A 345 -14.02 0.96 -12.19
N ALA A 346 -15.20 0.86 -11.57
CA ALA A 346 -16.34 0.13 -12.11
C ALA A 346 -17.00 0.86 -13.27
N PHE A 347 -17.11 2.19 -13.21
CA PHE A 347 -17.77 2.99 -14.25
C PHE A 347 -16.83 3.39 -15.39
N ALA A 348 -15.53 3.52 -15.15
CA ALA A 348 -14.57 3.98 -16.16
C ALA A 348 -14.61 3.14 -17.47
N PRO A 349 -14.60 1.80 -17.44
CA PRO A 349 -14.69 1.00 -18.67
C PRO A 349 -16.03 1.15 -19.39
N VAL A 350 -17.13 1.36 -18.66
CA VAL A 350 -18.48 1.57 -19.24
C VAL A 350 -18.52 2.87 -20.03
N VAL A 351 -18.02 3.96 -19.45
CA VAL A 351 -17.99 5.26 -20.12
C VAL A 351 -17.05 5.23 -21.33
N ALA A 352 -15.88 4.60 -21.20
CA ALA A 352 -14.99 4.36 -22.34
C ALA A 352 -15.66 3.54 -23.45
N GLY A 353 -16.42 2.49 -23.11
CA GLY A 353 -17.21 1.73 -24.08
C GLY A 353 -18.28 2.57 -24.77
N ALA A 354 -19.04 3.37 -24.02
CA ALA A 354 -20.06 4.26 -24.60
C ALA A 354 -19.47 5.29 -25.58
N VAL A 355 -18.23 5.74 -25.35
CA VAL A 355 -17.49 6.61 -26.28
C VAL A 355 -17.17 5.89 -27.59
N LEU A 356 -16.84 4.59 -27.56
CA LEU A 356 -16.66 3.79 -28.77
C LEU A 356 -17.98 3.57 -29.51
N ASP A 357 -19.06 3.28 -28.78
CA ASP A 357 -20.39 3.09 -29.38
C ASP A 357 -20.91 4.37 -30.03
N ALA A 358 -20.50 5.54 -29.53
CA ALA A 358 -20.78 6.84 -30.15
C ALA A 358 -19.94 7.13 -31.42
N GLY A 359 -19.04 6.22 -31.81
CA GLY A 359 -18.21 6.35 -33.02
C GLY A 359 -17.02 7.30 -32.87
N LEU A 360 -16.64 7.69 -31.64
CA LEU A 360 -15.54 8.64 -31.39
C LEU A 360 -14.15 7.98 -31.42
N GLY A 361 -14.09 6.65 -31.43
CA GLY A 361 -12.85 5.86 -31.56
C GLY A 361 -11.95 5.86 -30.31
N TYR A 362 -10.85 5.11 -30.40
CA TYR A 362 -9.89 4.96 -29.31
C TYR A 362 -9.18 6.25 -28.85
N PRO A 363 -8.90 7.26 -29.72
CA PRO A 363 -8.38 8.54 -29.23
C PRO A 363 -9.28 9.16 -28.14
N ALA A 364 -10.60 9.12 -28.33
CA ALA A 364 -11.55 9.64 -27.36
C ALA A 364 -11.64 8.78 -26.09
N VAL A 365 -11.54 7.45 -26.22
CA VAL A 365 -11.49 6.52 -25.07
C VAL A 365 -10.36 6.88 -24.12
N PHE A 366 -9.15 7.04 -24.65
CA PHE A 366 -7.99 7.34 -23.82
C PHE A 366 -7.92 8.82 -23.41
N ALA A 367 -8.58 9.74 -24.14
CA ALA A 367 -8.83 11.09 -23.63
C ALA A 367 -9.74 11.09 -22.38
N VAL A 368 -10.77 10.22 -22.34
CA VAL A 368 -11.59 10.01 -21.13
C VAL A 368 -10.77 9.41 -19.99
N GLY A 369 -9.84 8.50 -20.30
CA GLY A 369 -8.86 8.02 -19.31
C GLY A 369 -8.01 9.17 -18.76
N ALA A 370 -7.39 9.94 -19.66
CA ALA A 370 -6.53 11.08 -19.32
C ALA A 370 -7.25 12.14 -18.47
N ALA A 371 -8.55 12.36 -18.69
CA ALA A 371 -9.36 13.27 -17.86
C ALA A 371 -9.36 12.87 -16.37
N GLY A 372 -9.33 11.57 -16.06
CA GLY A 372 -9.17 11.06 -14.70
C GLY A 372 -7.83 11.47 -14.07
N SER A 373 -6.73 11.35 -14.81
CA SER A 373 -5.41 11.74 -14.31
C SER A 373 -5.18 13.25 -14.29
N VAL A 374 -5.79 14.02 -15.19
CA VAL A 374 -5.85 15.49 -15.07
C VAL A 374 -6.59 15.89 -13.80
N LEU A 375 -7.74 15.27 -13.51
CA LEU A 375 -8.48 15.50 -12.27
C LEU A 375 -7.62 15.17 -11.04
N ALA A 376 -6.84 14.08 -11.09
CA ALA A 376 -5.93 13.73 -10.02
C ALA A 376 -4.80 14.75 -9.82
N ALA A 377 -4.19 15.22 -10.91
CA ALA A 377 -3.17 16.26 -10.86
C ALA A 377 -3.72 17.56 -10.26
N LEU A 378 -4.87 18.03 -10.73
CA LEU A 378 -5.53 19.25 -10.24
C LEU A 378 -5.92 19.15 -8.76
N ALA A 379 -6.44 17.99 -8.34
CA ALA A 379 -6.80 17.74 -6.95
C ALA A 379 -5.57 17.80 -6.03
N MET A 380 -4.44 17.24 -6.46
CA MET A 380 -3.18 17.27 -5.69
C MET A 380 -2.49 18.63 -5.71
N LEU A 381 -2.52 19.36 -6.82
CA LEU A 381 -2.00 20.75 -6.88
C LEU A 381 -2.78 21.69 -5.95
N GLY A 382 -4.07 21.42 -5.73
CA GLY A 382 -4.89 22.16 -4.78
C GLY A 382 -4.70 21.77 -3.31
N LEU A 383 -3.87 20.76 -3.00
CA LEU A 383 -3.59 20.35 -1.62
C LEU A 383 -2.67 21.38 -0.94
N ARG A 384 -3.15 22.03 0.13
CA ARG A 384 -2.44 23.15 0.76
C ARG A 384 -1.29 22.66 1.64
N SER A 385 -0.19 23.42 1.67
CA SER A 385 0.96 23.15 2.54
C SER A 385 0.58 23.08 4.03
N ARG A 386 -0.49 23.76 4.45
CA ARG A 386 -1.02 23.70 5.83
C ARG A 386 -1.56 22.32 6.20
N ASP A 387 -2.15 21.58 5.26
CA ASP A 387 -2.69 20.24 5.52
C ASP A 387 -1.54 19.24 5.77
N LEU A 388 -0.44 19.40 5.02
CA LEU A 388 0.80 18.62 5.16
C LEU A 388 1.64 19.07 6.37
N VAL A 389 1.64 20.36 6.73
CA VAL A 389 2.32 20.90 7.93
C VAL A 389 1.57 20.55 9.21
N LEU A 390 0.23 20.48 9.19
CA LEU A 390 -0.55 19.96 10.31
C LEU A 390 -0.36 18.45 10.46
N ALA A 391 -0.21 17.70 9.37
CA ALA A 391 0.17 16.28 9.39
C ALA A 391 1.56 16.04 9.98
N SER A 392 2.58 16.82 9.60
CA SER A 392 3.93 16.74 10.17
C SER A 392 4.00 17.19 11.64
N ARG A 393 3.05 18.02 12.09
CA ARG A 393 2.87 18.41 13.50
C ARG A 393 2.03 17.42 14.33
N ARG A 394 1.44 16.38 13.72
CA ARG A 394 0.62 15.37 14.42
C ARG A 394 1.40 14.15 14.89
N GLY A 395 2.67 14.02 14.51
CA GLY A 395 3.60 13.10 15.19
C GLY A 395 4.04 13.66 16.55
N PRO A 396 4.60 12.83 17.44
CA PRO A 396 5.16 13.32 18.69
C PRO A 396 6.23 14.38 18.40
N LEU A 397 6.01 15.60 18.88
CA LEU A 397 6.96 16.69 18.74
C LEU A 397 8.11 16.43 19.70
N ILE A 398 9.30 16.18 19.16
CA ILE A 398 10.52 16.08 19.94
C ILE A 398 11.03 17.51 20.18
N GLY A 399 11.12 17.89 21.45
CA GLY A 399 11.71 19.16 21.86
C GLY A 399 12.53 18.99 23.12
N ARG A 400 13.26 20.04 23.53
CA ARG A 400 14.01 20.03 24.79
C ARG A 400 13.07 19.68 25.96
N ALA A 401 13.59 18.88 26.89
CA ALA A 401 12.90 18.55 28.11
C ALA A 401 12.73 19.82 28.97
N SER A 402 11.62 19.89 29.71
CA SER A 402 11.35 20.94 30.69
C SER A 402 11.04 20.32 32.04
N ALA A 403 11.11 21.11 33.11
CA ALA A 403 10.76 20.64 34.46
C ALA A 403 9.31 20.09 34.54
N ALA A 404 8.40 20.59 33.69
CA ALA A 404 7.02 20.13 33.64
C ALA A 404 6.87 18.69 33.09
N ASP A 405 7.87 18.17 32.37
CA ASP A 405 7.80 16.82 31.77
C ASP A 405 8.27 15.73 32.72
N LEU A 406 8.99 16.09 33.79
CA LEU A 406 9.68 15.14 34.67
C LEU A 406 8.73 14.06 35.24
N PRO A 407 7.55 14.39 35.81
CA PRO A 407 6.65 13.36 36.36
C PRO A 407 6.15 12.37 35.29
N ALA A 408 5.92 12.86 34.07
CA ALA A 408 5.41 12.03 32.98
C ALA A 408 6.50 11.09 32.44
N VAL A 409 7.76 11.54 32.41
CA VAL A 409 8.87 10.70 31.95
C VAL A 409 9.31 9.70 33.01
N GLU A 410 9.29 10.06 34.30
CA GLU A 410 9.50 9.10 35.40
C GLU A 410 8.48 7.95 35.31
N ALA A 411 7.20 8.27 35.12
CA ALA A 411 6.16 7.27 34.92
C ALA A 411 6.43 6.37 33.69
N LEU A 412 6.90 6.94 32.58
CA LEU A 412 7.27 6.16 31.38
C LEU A 412 8.47 5.23 31.62
N LEU A 413 9.49 5.70 32.35
CA LEU A 413 10.67 4.91 32.69
C LEU A 413 10.31 3.75 33.60
N THR A 414 9.56 4.01 34.68
CA THR A 414 9.07 2.98 35.60
C THR A 414 8.21 1.95 34.87
N ALA A 415 7.28 2.38 34.00
CA ALA A 415 6.46 1.48 33.19
C ALA A 415 7.27 0.64 32.20
N ALA A 416 8.45 1.11 31.78
CA ALA A 416 9.37 0.38 30.92
C ALA A 416 10.38 -0.48 31.68
N GLY A 417 10.33 -0.51 33.01
CA GLY A 417 11.30 -1.22 33.86
C GLY A 417 12.69 -0.56 33.87
N LEU A 418 12.77 0.74 33.53
CA LEU A 418 14.01 1.52 33.56
C LEU A 418 14.06 2.36 34.85
N PRO A 419 15.23 2.51 35.48
CA PRO A 419 15.37 3.27 36.71
C PRO A 419 15.14 4.77 36.47
N PRO A 420 14.24 5.43 37.22
CA PRO A 420 14.00 6.87 37.09
C PRO A 420 15.06 7.73 37.83
N ASP A 421 15.94 7.13 38.62
CA ASP A 421 16.90 7.84 39.45
C ASP A 421 17.87 8.71 38.63
N GLY A 422 18.05 9.97 39.04
CA GLY A 422 18.95 10.93 38.38
C GLY A 422 18.43 11.51 37.06
N VAL A 423 17.17 11.22 36.68
CA VAL A 423 16.57 11.75 35.44
C VAL A 423 16.36 13.26 35.51
N GLY A 424 15.99 13.80 36.68
CA GLY A 424 15.79 15.24 36.88
C GLY A 424 17.03 16.08 36.53
N ASP A 425 18.22 15.64 36.93
CA ASP A 425 19.47 16.34 36.65
C ASP A 425 19.89 16.21 35.18
N ALA A 426 19.66 15.04 34.58
CA ALA A 426 19.95 14.77 33.17
C ALA A 426 18.99 15.50 32.21
N PHE A 427 17.80 15.91 32.67
CA PHE A 427 16.79 16.58 31.86
C PHE A 427 17.21 17.96 31.35
N ARG A 428 18.21 18.60 31.98
CA ARG A 428 18.80 19.84 31.45
C ARG A 428 19.33 19.67 30.01
N TYR A 429 19.73 18.45 29.66
CA TYR A 429 20.16 18.04 28.33
C TYR A 429 19.32 16.85 27.83
N GLY A 430 18.01 16.89 28.11
CA GLY A 430 17.02 15.91 27.68
C GLY A 430 16.20 16.37 26.48
N VAL A 431 15.66 15.40 25.76
CA VAL A 431 14.61 15.58 24.75
C VAL A 431 13.40 14.75 25.11
N VAL A 432 12.21 15.33 24.92
CA VAL A 432 10.92 14.67 25.18
C VAL A 432 10.09 14.73 23.92
N ALA A 433 9.59 13.57 23.50
CA ALA A 433 8.57 13.43 22.47
C ALA A 433 7.19 13.67 23.10
N ARG A 434 6.50 14.72 22.68
CA ARG A 434 5.18 15.09 23.19
C ARG A 434 4.10 14.90 22.15
N GLU A 435 3.01 14.26 22.53
CA GLU A 435 1.82 14.18 21.71
C GLU A 435 0.63 14.76 22.48
N ARG A 436 -0.04 15.77 21.90
CA ARG A 436 -1.14 16.49 22.56
C ARG A 436 -0.76 16.99 23.97
N GLY A 437 0.50 17.39 24.16
CA GLY A 437 1.03 17.87 25.44
C GLY A 437 1.47 16.78 26.42
N VAL A 438 1.28 15.50 26.11
CA VAL A 438 1.65 14.37 26.97
C VAL A 438 2.96 13.76 26.49
N ALA A 439 3.88 13.46 27.41
CA ALA A 439 5.12 12.75 27.09
C ALA A 439 4.80 11.33 26.60
N VAL A 440 5.34 10.96 25.44
CA VAL A 440 5.21 9.61 24.85
C VAL A 440 6.56 8.93 24.61
N GLY A 441 7.65 9.63 24.90
CA GLY A 441 9.01 9.11 24.91
C GLY A 441 10.01 10.18 25.32
N ALA A 442 11.21 9.75 25.73
CA ALA A 442 12.28 10.64 26.15
C ALA A 442 13.65 10.01 25.88
N ALA A 443 14.67 10.86 25.85
CA ALA A 443 16.09 10.49 25.89
C ALA A 443 16.86 11.63 26.57
N ALA A 444 17.91 11.31 27.33
CA ALA A 444 18.70 12.31 28.02
C ALA A 444 20.19 12.09 27.82
N VAL A 445 20.95 13.19 27.83
CA VAL A 445 22.42 13.18 27.77
C VAL A 445 22.95 13.75 29.07
N GLU A 446 23.90 13.06 29.69
CA GLU A 446 24.61 13.54 30.87
C GLU A 446 26.03 13.96 30.43
N PRO A 447 26.38 15.26 30.50
CA PRO A 447 27.65 15.75 29.97
C PRO A 447 28.82 15.57 30.95
N TYR A 448 29.97 15.15 30.40
CA TYR A 448 31.24 14.96 31.10
C TYR A 448 32.40 15.54 30.25
N GLY A 449 32.44 16.88 30.16
CA GLY A 449 33.39 17.59 29.29
C GLY A 449 33.13 17.31 27.81
N HIS A 450 34.13 16.79 27.09
CA HIS A 450 33.99 16.38 25.68
C HIS A 450 33.38 14.98 25.51
N THR A 451 33.01 14.32 26.60
CA THR A 451 32.35 13.01 26.60
C THR A 451 30.97 13.13 27.22
N GLY A 452 30.07 12.22 26.90
CA GLY A 452 28.72 12.22 27.47
C GLY A 452 28.16 10.82 27.64
N LEU A 453 27.10 10.71 28.43
CA LEU A 453 26.36 9.47 28.65
C LEU A 453 24.92 9.63 28.13
N LEU A 454 24.55 8.83 27.13
CA LEU A 454 23.17 8.70 26.68
C LEU A 454 22.42 7.75 27.62
N ARG A 455 21.35 8.26 28.22
CA ARG A 455 20.53 7.55 29.20
C ARG A 455 19.05 7.81 29.04
N SER A 456 18.26 7.07 29.82
CA SER A 456 16.80 7.28 29.94
C SER A 456 16.07 7.28 28.59
N VAL A 457 16.55 6.47 27.63
CA VAL A 457 15.94 6.33 26.31
C VAL A 457 14.71 5.43 26.44
N VAL A 458 13.52 6.03 26.35
CA VAL A 458 12.25 5.34 26.55
C VAL A 458 11.21 5.78 25.54
N VAL A 459 10.37 4.84 25.12
CA VAL A 459 9.19 5.09 24.28
C VAL A 459 8.02 4.32 24.88
N ARG A 460 6.87 4.99 24.98
CA ARG A 460 5.60 4.41 25.45
C ARG A 460 5.24 3.18 24.62
N ALA A 461 4.73 2.13 25.25
CA ALA A 461 4.58 0.81 24.63
C ALA A 461 3.75 0.82 23.34
N ASP A 462 2.66 1.58 23.31
CA ASP A 462 1.76 1.80 22.16
C ASP A 462 2.40 2.58 21.00
N ARG A 463 3.60 3.15 21.20
CA ARG A 463 4.33 3.96 20.22
C ARG A 463 5.68 3.40 19.81
N ARG A 464 5.98 2.17 20.23
CA ARG A 464 7.13 1.41 19.73
C ARG A 464 6.88 0.97 18.28
N GLY A 465 7.94 0.64 17.56
CA GLY A 465 7.86 0.21 16.15
C GLY A 465 7.63 1.32 15.12
N ALA A 466 7.35 2.55 15.53
CA ALA A 466 7.10 3.71 14.65
C ALA A 466 8.34 4.60 14.37
N GLY A 467 9.55 4.14 14.76
CA GLY A 467 10.80 4.90 14.56
C GLY A 467 11.07 6.01 15.59
N LEU A 468 10.15 6.26 16.54
CA LEU A 468 10.28 7.34 17.53
C LEU A 468 11.55 7.24 18.40
N GLY A 469 11.96 6.02 18.78
CA GLY A 469 13.19 5.82 19.54
C GLY A 469 14.45 6.25 18.77
N CYS A 470 14.50 5.98 17.46
CA CYS A 470 15.61 6.44 16.62
C CYS A 470 15.63 7.96 16.52
N ALA A 471 14.46 8.59 16.40
CA ALA A 471 14.33 10.04 16.35
C ALA A 471 14.74 10.71 17.68
N LEU A 472 14.38 10.10 18.82
CA LEU A 472 14.80 10.57 20.15
C LEU A 472 16.32 10.48 20.35
N VAL A 473 16.94 9.37 19.95
CA VAL A 473 18.41 9.22 20.04
C VAL A 473 19.10 10.22 19.11
N ALA A 474 18.63 10.38 17.88
CA ALA A 474 19.19 11.36 16.95
C ALA A 474 19.09 12.81 17.49
N ALA A 475 17.96 13.17 18.11
CA ALA A 475 17.78 14.46 18.74
C ALA A 475 18.68 14.66 19.98
N ALA A 476 18.84 13.62 20.80
CA ALA A 476 19.77 13.63 21.93
C ALA A 476 21.23 13.79 21.47
N GLU A 477 21.63 13.11 20.39
CA GLU A 477 22.96 13.25 19.79
C GLU A 477 23.20 14.64 19.20
N ALA A 478 22.19 15.24 18.56
CA ALA A 478 22.29 16.62 18.09
C ALA A 478 22.51 17.59 19.27
N LEU A 479 21.77 17.40 20.37
CA LEU A 479 21.95 18.18 21.59
C LEU A 479 23.35 17.97 22.21
N ALA A 480 23.87 16.75 22.18
CA ALA A 480 25.22 16.45 22.64
C ALA A 480 26.30 17.19 21.82
N ARG A 481 26.16 17.23 20.48
CA ARG A 481 27.06 17.99 19.60
C ARG A 481 27.03 19.49 19.90
N GLU A 482 25.85 20.05 20.15
CA GLU A 482 25.71 21.47 20.54
C GLU A 482 26.49 21.80 21.82
N GLN A 483 26.71 20.82 22.70
CA GLN A 483 27.48 20.97 23.94
C GLN A 483 28.98 20.64 23.78
N GLY A 484 29.44 20.38 22.55
CA GLY A 484 30.85 20.03 22.30
C GLY A 484 31.24 18.62 22.74
N ILE A 485 30.26 17.72 22.92
CA ILE A 485 30.49 16.30 23.21
C ILE A 485 30.85 15.59 21.91
N ARG A 486 31.99 14.89 21.92
CA ARG A 486 32.54 14.15 20.78
C ARG A 486 32.28 12.66 20.87
N ASP A 487 32.29 12.11 22.09
CA ASP A 487 32.07 10.68 22.34
C ASP A 487 30.88 10.48 23.28
N LEU A 488 29.88 9.76 22.80
CA LEU A 488 28.65 9.50 23.54
C LEU A 488 28.59 8.01 23.90
N TYR A 489 28.66 7.74 25.20
CA TYR A 489 28.64 6.40 25.79
C TYR A 489 27.23 6.02 26.23
N LEU A 490 26.95 4.73 26.35
CA LEU A 490 25.72 4.20 26.96
C LEU A 490 25.94 2.83 27.57
N LEU A 491 25.01 2.44 28.44
CA LEU A 491 24.84 1.08 28.93
C LEU A 491 23.52 0.50 28.44
N THR A 492 23.54 -0.77 28.02
CA THR A 492 22.33 -1.48 27.66
C THR A 492 22.41 -2.96 28.00
N GLU A 493 21.32 -3.52 28.53
CA GLU A 493 21.19 -4.95 28.82
C GLU A 493 20.48 -5.69 27.68
N THR A 494 19.46 -5.07 27.08
CA THR A 494 18.56 -5.73 26.13
C THR A 494 18.57 -5.11 24.73
N ALA A 495 19.20 -3.95 24.53
CA ALA A 495 19.11 -3.18 23.28
C ALA A 495 20.43 -3.09 22.49
N THR A 496 21.43 -3.94 22.78
CA THR A 496 22.74 -3.94 22.10
C THR A 496 22.61 -3.99 20.57
N THR A 497 21.82 -4.93 20.04
CA THR A 497 21.61 -5.08 18.58
C THR A 497 20.83 -3.90 17.96
N TRP A 498 20.11 -3.13 18.78
CA TRP A 498 19.41 -1.95 18.32
C TRP A 498 20.38 -0.76 18.20
N PHE A 499 21.20 -0.52 19.21
CA PHE A 499 22.20 0.56 19.19
C PHE A 499 23.33 0.33 18.17
N LEU A 500 23.72 -0.93 17.91
CA LEU A 500 24.66 -1.25 16.81
C LEU A 500 24.19 -0.70 15.46
N ARG A 501 22.87 -0.76 15.19
CA ARG A 501 22.30 -0.23 13.93
C ARG A 501 22.23 1.30 13.89
N LEU A 502 22.33 1.94 15.04
CA LEU A 502 22.46 3.40 15.14
C LEU A 502 23.93 3.84 15.06
N GLY A 503 24.87 2.92 14.83
CA GLY A 503 26.30 3.24 14.70
C GLY A 503 27.05 3.35 16.02
N TYR A 504 26.47 2.88 17.13
CA TYR A 504 27.24 2.62 18.34
C TYR A 504 28.06 1.35 18.17
N VAL A 505 29.21 1.28 18.83
CA VAL A 505 30.07 0.10 18.88
C VAL A 505 30.25 -0.35 20.32
N ALA A 506 30.34 -1.66 20.56
CA ALA A 506 30.63 -2.18 21.89
C ALA A 506 32.04 -1.78 22.33
N VAL A 507 32.20 -1.46 23.60
CA VAL A 507 33.48 -1.10 24.21
C VAL A 507 33.63 -1.82 25.55
N GLU A 508 34.85 -2.20 25.92
CA GLU A 508 35.11 -2.76 27.23
C GLU A 508 34.86 -1.69 28.32
N ARG A 509 34.28 -2.08 29.45
CA ARG A 509 33.99 -1.14 30.55
C ARG A 509 35.24 -0.42 31.05
N ALA A 510 36.39 -1.08 31.03
CA ALA A 510 37.68 -0.50 31.42
C ALA A 510 38.16 0.63 30.47
N ALA A 511 37.65 0.66 29.23
CA ALA A 511 37.97 1.69 28.24
C ALA A 511 36.96 2.85 28.23
N VAL A 512 35.96 2.84 29.12
CA VAL A 512 35.05 3.97 29.35
C VAL A 512 35.79 5.04 30.17
N PRO A 513 35.75 6.33 29.77
CA PRO A 513 36.43 7.40 30.51
C PRO A 513 36.03 7.42 31.99
N PRO A 514 36.97 7.65 32.92
CA PRO A 514 36.69 7.63 34.37
C PRO A 514 35.54 8.56 34.79
N ALA A 515 35.41 9.70 34.12
CA ALA A 515 34.32 10.66 34.36
C ALA A 515 32.93 10.05 34.09
N VAL A 516 32.79 9.27 33.01
CA VAL A 516 31.53 8.59 32.65
C VAL A 516 31.35 7.32 33.50
N ALA A 517 32.43 6.60 33.78
CA ALA A 517 32.41 5.39 34.61
C ALA A 517 32.00 5.67 36.06
N GLY A 518 32.22 6.90 36.56
CA GLY A 518 31.77 7.35 37.88
C GLY A 518 30.28 7.74 37.95
N SER A 519 29.54 7.72 36.83
CA SER A 519 28.12 8.07 36.80
C SER A 519 27.26 7.11 37.63
N VAL A 520 26.13 7.59 38.12
CA VAL A 520 25.13 6.78 38.86
C VAL A 520 24.69 5.55 38.06
N GLN A 521 24.63 5.67 36.73
CA GLN A 521 24.23 4.58 35.85
C GLN A 521 25.27 3.45 35.77
N PHE A 522 26.56 3.79 35.81
CA PHE A 522 27.65 2.82 35.82
C PHE A 522 27.90 2.20 37.20
N THR A 523 27.55 2.91 38.28
CA THR A 523 27.89 2.53 39.65
C THR A 523 26.74 1.89 40.44
N LEU A 524 25.48 2.29 40.19
CA LEU A 524 24.35 1.96 41.08
C LEU A 524 23.14 1.32 40.36
N THR A 525 22.91 1.59 39.08
CA THR A 525 21.60 1.29 38.43
C THR A 525 21.62 0.26 37.30
N CYS A 526 22.78 -0.13 36.78
CA CYS A 526 22.88 -1.20 35.77
C CYS A 526 23.63 -2.41 36.31
N SER A 527 23.15 -3.61 35.99
CA SER A 527 23.77 -4.87 36.41
C SER A 527 25.19 -5.03 35.84
N ALA A 528 26.02 -5.89 36.44
CA ALA A 528 27.36 -6.21 35.95
C ALA A 528 27.37 -6.77 34.50
N THR A 529 26.22 -7.21 33.98
CA THR A 529 26.05 -7.80 32.65
C THR A 529 25.67 -6.80 31.56
N ALA A 530 25.40 -5.52 31.88
CA ALA A 530 25.10 -4.51 30.87
C ALA A 530 26.31 -4.22 29.96
N VAL A 531 26.07 -4.17 28.64
CA VAL A 531 27.10 -3.90 27.63
C VAL A 531 27.33 -2.40 27.52
N ALA A 532 28.59 -1.97 27.64
CA ALA A 532 28.99 -0.59 27.35
C ALA A 532 29.17 -0.40 25.85
N MET A 533 28.66 0.72 25.34
CA MET A 533 28.77 1.06 23.93
C MET A 533 29.14 2.54 23.77
N VAL A 534 29.81 2.89 22.68
CA VAL A 534 30.23 4.26 22.35
C VAL A 534 29.89 4.61 20.92
N ARG A 535 29.55 5.88 20.68
CA ARG A 535 29.43 6.47 19.36
C ARG A 535 30.24 7.76 19.29
N ARG A 536 31.08 7.87 18.25
CA ARG A 536 31.77 9.12 17.92
C ARG A 536 30.80 10.01 17.14
N LEU A 537 30.57 11.23 17.63
CA LEU A 537 29.55 12.12 17.10
C LEU A 537 30.03 12.96 15.90
N GLY A 538 31.34 13.08 15.68
CA GLY A 538 31.92 13.76 14.51
C GLY A 538 31.86 15.27 14.63
#